data_AF-A0A8J5IX39-F1
#
_entry.id   AF-A0A8J5IX39-F1
#
_cell.length_a   1.000
_cell.length_b   1.000
_cell.length_c   1.000
_cell.angle_alpha   90.00
_cell.angle_beta   90.00
_cell.angle_gamma   90.00
#
_symmetry.space_group_name_H-M   'P 1'
#
loop_
_entity.id
_entity.type
_entity.pdbx_description
1 polymer ?
#
loop_
_entity_poly.entity_id
_entity_poly.type
_entity_poly.pdbx_seq_one_letter_code
_entity_poly.pdbx_strand_id
1 'polypeptide(L)'
;MSSAMMERLLSAVYAREPHVKVVAAVTGGGVSVAEGLFRSGSSSTMLHFAVPYSRASLQSFLSSVPSTSSKLKFCSVDTSERMALAAWKQANDITRTEAELDDAQAAAALPSALKRFRASLGIACTAGLATNYPKKGPHECFLSVCRARSVSKSKAFLQPKCETYHLQLDKTLGRSRTEEDHIVSRWLVYLLAKAADVDSETCTAFHDELMSAQTGSDAILKLTVDERDNSASDPLHDICSGKSDLLTSVAFSPEENRGDGASSTVATRGFDFRGLILPGSFNPLHQGHVDLARVAQQLLKDRTGVELPVAFELAVANADKGAIESSTISTRVAQFAGCNTSGLGAWPVLVTNATLFGQKAELLPGCAFVIGADTAVRIVDKKYYDMDEHKMVLALDHIARNGCSFVVAGRFDNKVENRFISADEVLDKYVPPVFRYLFVPLPESAFRNDISSTEIRQQMATH
;
A
#
# COMPACT_ATOMS: atom_id res chain seq x y z
N MET A 1 35.96 3.02 -19.95
CA MET A 1 36.18 2.77 -18.51
C MET A 1 35.18 1.73 -18.01
N SER A 2 35.57 0.84 -17.10
CA SER A 2 35.31 -0.61 -17.23
C SER A 2 33.83 -1.01 -17.05
N SER A 3 33.26 -1.66 -18.07
CA SER A 3 32.02 -2.44 -17.95
C SER A 3 32.14 -3.50 -16.84
N ALA A 4 33.35 -4.02 -16.59
CA ALA A 4 33.61 -5.04 -15.58
C ALA A 4 33.19 -4.67 -14.13
N MET A 5 33.34 -3.42 -13.70
CA MET A 5 32.91 -3.00 -12.35
C MET A 5 31.38 -3.00 -12.22
N MET A 6 30.69 -2.46 -13.22
CA MET A 6 29.24 -2.47 -13.31
C MET A 6 28.69 -3.91 -13.37
N GLU A 7 29.30 -4.79 -14.17
CA GLU A 7 28.91 -6.19 -14.25
C GLU A 7 29.09 -6.95 -12.93
N ARG A 8 30.17 -6.68 -12.18
CA ARG A 8 30.38 -7.25 -10.84
C ARG A 8 29.31 -6.78 -9.86
N LEU A 9 29.02 -5.48 -9.84
CA LEU A 9 28.00 -4.92 -8.95
C LEU A 9 26.61 -5.50 -9.24
N LEU A 10 26.23 -5.59 -10.51
CA LEU A 10 24.96 -6.22 -10.91
C LEU A 10 24.91 -7.71 -10.55
N SER A 11 26.01 -8.44 -10.68
CA SER A 11 26.07 -9.84 -10.26
C SER A 11 25.83 -9.97 -8.75
N ALA A 12 26.38 -9.04 -7.94
CA ALA A 12 26.14 -8.99 -6.51
C ALA A 12 24.68 -8.62 -6.16
N VAL A 13 24.03 -7.73 -6.92
CA VAL A 13 22.60 -7.45 -6.80
C VAL A 13 21.76 -8.71 -7.01
N TYR A 14 22.09 -9.51 -8.03
CA TYR A 14 21.31 -10.71 -8.36
C TYR A 14 21.61 -11.91 -7.46
N ALA A 15 22.80 -11.98 -6.87
CA ALA A 15 23.17 -13.00 -5.89
C ALA A 15 22.63 -12.71 -4.47
N ARG A 16 22.11 -11.50 -4.22
CA ARG A 16 21.61 -11.08 -2.91
C ARG A 16 20.36 -11.86 -2.50
N GLU A 17 20.39 -12.42 -1.30
CA GLU A 17 19.26 -13.11 -0.65
C GLU A 17 18.81 -12.37 0.63
N PRO A 18 17.50 -12.25 0.90
CA PRO A 18 16.38 -12.62 0.02
C PRO A 18 16.40 -11.79 -1.27
N HIS A 19 15.87 -12.26 -2.40
CA HIS A 19 15.85 -11.41 -3.61
C HIS A 19 14.97 -10.14 -3.44
N VAL A 20 15.47 -9.00 -3.93
CA VAL A 20 14.64 -7.78 -4.12
C VAL A 20 13.88 -7.87 -5.43
N LYS A 21 12.73 -7.21 -5.53
CA LYS A 21 11.81 -7.29 -6.67
C LYS A 21 11.68 -5.93 -7.31
N VAL A 22 12.30 -5.75 -8.47
CA VAL A 22 12.65 -4.45 -9.02
C VAL A 22 11.84 -4.14 -10.28
N VAL A 23 11.19 -2.99 -10.27
CA VAL A 23 10.69 -2.34 -11.48
C VAL A 23 11.45 -1.05 -11.69
N ALA A 24 11.93 -0.84 -12.92
CA ALA A 24 12.64 0.36 -13.32
C ALA A 24 11.80 1.17 -14.30
N ALA A 25 11.74 2.50 -14.13
CA ALA A 25 11.02 3.40 -15.02
C ALA A 25 11.89 4.58 -15.42
N VAL A 26 12.19 4.74 -16.71
CA VAL A 26 13.08 5.81 -17.18
C VAL A 26 12.42 6.63 -18.28
N THR A 27 12.58 7.95 -18.24
CA THR A 27 12.09 8.83 -19.30
C THR A 27 13.05 9.97 -19.54
N GLY A 28 13.19 10.36 -20.80
CA GLY A 28 14.13 11.41 -21.19
C GLY A 28 15.60 11.11 -20.90
N GLY A 29 15.98 9.96 -20.31
CA GLY A 29 17.35 9.43 -20.18
C GLY A 29 17.50 8.27 -19.19
N GLY A 30 18.61 7.54 -19.30
CA GLY A 30 18.90 6.33 -18.52
C GLY A 30 18.42 5.03 -19.17
N VAL A 31 18.03 5.05 -20.45
CA VAL A 31 17.52 3.86 -21.16
C VAL A 31 18.64 2.85 -21.47
N SER A 32 19.88 3.33 -21.62
CA SER A 32 21.04 2.47 -21.91
C SER A 32 21.32 1.44 -20.80
N VAL A 33 20.79 1.65 -19.59
CA VAL A 33 20.92 0.71 -18.47
C VAL A 33 20.18 -0.61 -18.72
N ALA A 34 19.17 -0.63 -19.60
CA ALA A 34 18.30 -1.79 -19.80
C ALA A 34 19.07 -3.05 -20.21
N GLU A 35 20.07 -2.91 -21.09
CA GLU A 35 20.90 -4.04 -21.52
C GLU A 35 21.67 -4.67 -20.36
N GLY A 36 22.21 -3.86 -19.45
CA GLY A 36 22.90 -4.35 -18.26
C GLY A 36 21.96 -4.97 -17.23
N LEU A 37 20.74 -4.42 -17.08
CA LEU A 37 19.77 -4.93 -16.10
C LEU A 37 19.18 -6.29 -16.52
N PHE A 38 18.84 -6.48 -17.80
CA PHE A 38 18.12 -7.67 -18.27
C PHE A 38 19.07 -8.70 -18.89
N ARG A 39 19.95 -9.24 -18.04
CA ARG A 39 20.92 -10.29 -18.38
C ARG A 39 20.57 -11.64 -17.73
N SER A 40 21.29 -12.70 -18.09
CA SER A 40 21.16 -14.01 -17.45
C SER A 40 21.31 -13.91 -15.93
N GLY A 41 20.37 -14.49 -15.19
CA GLY A 41 20.34 -14.45 -13.73
C GLY A 41 19.60 -13.24 -13.13
N SER A 42 19.15 -12.28 -13.95
CA SER A 42 18.41 -11.12 -13.46
C SER A 42 16.93 -11.40 -13.13
N SER A 43 16.34 -12.49 -13.63
CA SER A 43 14.89 -12.76 -13.54
C SER A 43 14.37 -12.97 -12.11
N SER A 44 15.24 -13.35 -11.16
CA SER A 44 14.86 -13.42 -9.75
C SER A 44 14.68 -12.04 -9.12
N THR A 45 15.23 -10.99 -9.74
CA THR A 45 15.28 -9.63 -9.23
C THR A 45 14.53 -8.62 -10.09
N MET A 46 14.84 -8.53 -11.39
CA MET A 46 14.24 -7.59 -12.33
C MET A 46 12.91 -8.11 -12.86
N LEU A 47 11.83 -7.37 -12.63
CA LEU A 47 10.48 -7.73 -13.05
C LEU A 47 10.04 -7.02 -14.33
N HIS A 48 10.32 -5.71 -14.42
CA HIS A 48 9.83 -4.90 -15.51
C HIS A 48 10.68 -3.64 -15.73
N PHE A 49 10.77 -3.19 -16.98
CA PHE A 49 11.42 -1.95 -17.38
C PHE A 49 10.47 -1.12 -18.24
N ALA A 50 10.04 0.01 -17.70
CA ALA A 50 9.12 0.92 -18.35
C ALA A 50 9.87 2.13 -18.94
N VAL A 51 9.50 2.52 -20.16
CA VAL A 51 9.99 3.75 -20.79
C VAL A 51 8.81 4.68 -21.13
N PRO A 52 8.20 5.34 -20.14
CA PRO A 52 7.07 6.24 -20.37
C PRO A 52 7.52 7.55 -21.04
N TYR A 53 7.78 7.49 -22.35
CA TYR A 53 8.50 8.53 -23.07
C TYR A 53 7.62 9.72 -23.48
N SER A 54 6.41 9.45 -23.98
CA SER A 54 5.47 10.50 -24.39
C SER A 54 4.71 11.09 -23.20
N ARG A 55 4.13 12.29 -23.37
CA ARG A 55 3.27 12.92 -22.35
C ARG A 55 2.17 12.00 -21.85
N ALA A 56 1.42 11.42 -22.80
CA ALA A 56 0.28 10.56 -22.50
C ALA A 56 0.74 9.27 -21.81
N SER A 57 1.87 8.68 -22.24
CA SER A 57 2.42 7.49 -21.60
C SER A 57 2.87 7.76 -20.16
N LEU A 58 3.54 8.88 -19.91
CA LEU A 58 3.91 9.29 -18.55
C LEU A 58 2.69 9.56 -17.67
N GLN A 59 1.67 10.24 -18.20
CA GLN A 59 0.42 10.45 -17.47
C GLN A 59 -0.29 9.13 -17.13
N SER A 60 -0.31 8.18 -18.06
CA SER A 60 -0.87 6.85 -17.85
C SER A 60 -0.08 6.08 -16.78
N PHE A 61 1.25 6.10 -16.83
CA PHE A 61 2.11 5.43 -15.86
C PHE A 61 1.94 6.01 -14.44
N LEU A 62 1.72 7.32 -14.34
CA LEU A 62 1.54 8.03 -13.07
C LEU A 62 0.10 8.03 -12.55
N SER A 63 -0.84 7.35 -13.22
CA SER A 63 -2.26 7.33 -12.82
C SER A 63 -2.48 6.72 -11.44
N SER A 64 -1.65 5.76 -11.04
CA SER A 64 -1.68 5.13 -9.71
C SER A 64 -1.07 5.98 -8.59
N VAL A 65 -0.47 7.13 -8.94
CA VAL A 65 0.15 8.07 -8.01
C VAL A 65 -0.20 9.50 -8.44
N PRO A 66 -1.44 9.96 -8.18
CA PRO A 66 -1.87 11.30 -8.56
C PRO A 66 -1.03 12.39 -7.84
N SER A 67 -0.84 13.53 -8.50
CA SER A 67 -0.21 14.71 -7.90
C SER A 67 -1.27 15.70 -7.48
N THR A 68 -0.97 16.49 -6.44
CA THR A 68 -1.76 17.67 -6.07
C THR A 68 -1.61 18.81 -7.07
N SER A 69 -0.60 18.76 -7.94
CA SER A 69 -0.37 19.75 -8.99
C SER A 69 -1.10 19.40 -10.30
N SER A 70 -1.83 20.38 -10.84
CA SER A 70 -2.52 20.25 -12.14
C SER A 70 -1.57 20.25 -13.35
N LYS A 71 -0.29 20.65 -13.17
CA LYS A 71 0.70 20.74 -14.26
C LYS A 71 1.82 19.71 -14.07
N LEU A 72 1.79 18.65 -14.90
CA LEU A 72 2.90 17.71 -15.02
C LEU A 72 4.14 18.38 -15.64
N LYS A 73 5.22 18.50 -14.86
CA LYS A 73 6.57 18.84 -15.30
C LYS A 73 7.35 17.56 -15.57
N PHE A 74 7.92 17.38 -16.76
CA PHE A 74 8.60 16.13 -17.12
C PHE A 74 9.88 15.89 -16.32
N CYS A 75 10.85 16.82 -16.38
CA CYS A 75 12.10 16.72 -15.62
C CYS A 75 11.96 17.46 -14.29
N SER A 76 11.51 16.76 -13.24
CA SER A 76 11.37 17.30 -11.89
C SER A 76 11.51 16.22 -10.82
N VAL A 77 11.77 16.65 -9.59
CA VAL A 77 11.77 15.81 -8.38
C VAL A 77 10.42 15.08 -8.23
N ASP A 78 9.31 15.82 -8.27
CA ASP A 78 7.93 15.26 -8.14
C ASP A 78 7.69 14.13 -9.14
N THR A 79 8.05 14.32 -10.42
CA THR A 79 7.85 13.28 -11.44
C THR A 79 8.72 12.06 -11.19
N SER A 80 9.99 12.27 -10.82
CA SER A 80 10.90 11.16 -10.47
C SER A 80 10.38 10.33 -9.30
N GLU A 81 9.93 10.97 -8.23
CA GLU A 81 9.41 10.31 -7.03
C GLU A 81 8.12 9.55 -7.30
N ARG A 82 7.21 10.16 -8.06
CA ARG A 82 5.96 9.50 -8.46
C ARG A 82 6.21 8.33 -9.39
N MET A 83 7.19 8.42 -10.30
CA MET A 83 7.61 7.30 -11.13
C MET A 83 8.20 6.16 -10.30
N ALA A 84 9.05 6.47 -9.31
CA ALA A 84 9.63 5.45 -8.43
C ALA A 84 8.57 4.77 -7.56
N LEU A 85 7.61 5.53 -7.01
CA LEU A 85 6.50 4.97 -6.24
C LEU A 85 5.55 4.14 -7.12
N ALA A 86 5.26 4.58 -8.35
CA ALA A 86 4.45 3.82 -9.31
C ALA A 86 5.15 2.50 -9.69
N ALA A 87 6.46 2.53 -9.93
CA ALA A 87 7.27 1.34 -10.17
C ALA A 87 7.26 0.39 -8.96
N TRP A 88 7.38 0.92 -7.74
CA TRP A 88 7.30 0.12 -6.51
C TRP A 88 5.92 -0.55 -6.34
N LYS A 89 4.83 0.16 -6.62
CA LYS A 89 3.47 -0.42 -6.63
C LYS A 89 3.35 -1.53 -7.68
N GLN A 90 3.85 -1.27 -8.88
CA GLN A 90 3.85 -2.26 -9.97
C GLN A 90 4.65 -3.52 -9.61
N ALA A 91 5.78 -3.39 -8.90
CA ALA A 91 6.55 -4.54 -8.40
C ALA A 91 5.71 -5.41 -7.45
N ASN A 92 4.96 -4.77 -6.54
CA ASN A 92 4.07 -5.47 -5.61
C ASN A 92 2.91 -6.16 -6.36
N ASP A 93 2.32 -5.49 -7.36
CA ASP A 93 1.24 -6.06 -8.17
C ASP A 93 1.69 -7.26 -9.02
N ILE A 94 2.86 -7.18 -9.67
CA ILE A 94 3.41 -8.28 -10.46
C ILE A 94 3.69 -9.49 -9.55
N THR A 95 4.39 -9.28 -8.44
CA THR A 95 4.74 -10.37 -7.51
C THR A 95 3.53 -10.96 -6.80
N ARG A 96 2.46 -10.17 -6.59
CA ARG A 96 1.18 -10.68 -6.11
C ARG A 96 0.55 -11.59 -7.16
N THR A 97 0.47 -11.13 -8.40
CA THR A 97 -0.15 -11.89 -9.51
C THR A 97 0.59 -13.20 -9.76
N GLU A 98 1.92 -13.20 -9.78
CA GLU A 98 2.72 -14.43 -9.89
C GLU A 98 2.45 -15.39 -8.72
N ALA A 99 2.43 -14.88 -7.49
CA ALA A 99 2.15 -15.71 -6.32
C ALA A 99 0.74 -16.31 -6.36
N GLU A 100 -0.27 -15.54 -6.81
CA GLU A 100 -1.66 -16.01 -6.95
C GLU A 100 -1.80 -17.11 -8.01
N LEU A 101 -1.01 -17.05 -9.09
CA LEU A 101 -0.96 -18.08 -10.12
C LEU A 101 -0.27 -19.36 -9.63
N ASP A 102 0.74 -19.24 -8.77
CA ASP A 102 1.48 -20.38 -8.22
C ASP A 102 0.70 -21.09 -7.10
N ASP A 103 0.24 -20.33 -6.11
CA ASP A 103 -0.53 -20.82 -4.97
C ASP A 103 -1.36 -19.67 -4.36
N ALA A 104 -2.63 -19.60 -4.76
CA ALA A 104 -3.56 -18.57 -4.29
C ALA A 104 -3.72 -18.56 -2.75
N GLN A 105 -3.63 -19.72 -2.08
CA GLN A 105 -3.77 -19.80 -0.63
C GLN A 105 -2.55 -19.23 0.09
N ALA A 106 -1.35 -19.58 -0.37
CA ALA A 106 -0.11 -19.01 0.16
C ALA A 106 0.04 -17.52 -0.19
N ALA A 107 -0.44 -17.11 -1.38
CA ALA A 107 -0.39 -15.72 -1.83
C ALA A 107 -1.25 -14.78 -0.98
N ALA A 108 -2.44 -15.24 -0.59
CA ALA A 108 -3.38 -14.52 0.27
C ALA A 108 -2.88 -14.37 1.72
N ALA A 109 -1.98 -15.23 2.19
CA ALA A 109 -1.49 -15.17 3.56
C ALA A 109 -0.76 -13.84 3.86
N LEU A 110 -1.08 -13.24 5.01
CA LEU A 110 -0.51 -11.95 5.43
C LEU A 110 1.03 -11.93 5.49
N PRO A 111 1.73 -12.98 5.98
CA PRO A 111 3.20 -13.02 5.94
C PRO A 111 3.76 -12.94 4.52
N SER A 112 3.11 -13.59 3.54
CA SER A 112 3.51 -13.55 2.13
C SER A 112 3.32 -12.16 1.54
N ALA A 113 2.20 -11.51 1.83
CA ALA A 113 1.95 -10.13 1.41
C ALA A 113 2.97 -9.15 2.01
N LEU A 114 3.31 -9.30 3.29
CA LEU A 114 4.31 -8.48 3.97
C LEU A 114 5.74 -8.73 3.43
N LYS A 115 6.06 -9.98 3.05
CA LYS A 115 7.31 -10.33 2.36
C LYS A 115 7.41 -9.61 1.01
N ARG A 116 6.35 -9.63 0.19
CA ARG A 116 6.29 -8.91 -1.10
C ARG A 116 6.44 -7.40 -0.92
N PHE A 117 5.73 -6.82 0.05
CA PHE A 117 5.83 -5.40 0.40
C PHE A 117 7.27 -4.98 0.75
N ARG A 118 7.98 -5.79 1.54
CA ARG A 118 9.38 -5.54 1.93
C ARG A 118 10.38 -5.74 0.77
N ALA A 119 10.12 -6.71 -0.10
CA ALA A 119 11.02 -7.04 -1.21
C ALA A 119 10.90 -6.07 -2.40
N SER A 120 9.76 -5.38 -2.54
CA SER A 120 9.48 -4.48 -3.67
C SER A 120 10.40 -3.25 -3.67
N LEU A 121 10.93 -2.92 -4.85
CA LEU A 121 11.81 -1.79 -5.11
C LEU A 121 11.42 -1.13 -6.44
N GLY A 122 11.14 0.16 -6.40
CA GLY A 122 10.93 0.97 -7.61
C GLY A 122 12.12 1.89 -7.83
N ILE A 123 12.72 1.88 -9.01
CA ILE A 123 13.76 2.85 -9.38
C ILE A 123 13.30 3.65 -10.58
N ALA A 124 13.52 4.97 -10.55
CA ALA A 124 13.11 5.84 -11.64
C ALA A 124 14.14 6.89 -12.00
N CYS A 125 14.11 7.28 -13.27
CA CYS A 125 14.82 8.45 -13.80
C CYS A 125 13.89 9.29 -14.66
N THR A 126 13.93 10.61 -14.44
CA THR A 126 13.51 11.57 -15.47
C THR A 126 14.64 12.52 -15.79
N ALA A 127 14.95 12.66 -17.06
CA ALA A 127 16.10 13.43 -17.50
C ALA A 127 15.78 14.42 -18.61
N GLY A 128 16.48 15.55 -18.55
CA GLY A 128 16.62 16.50 -19.63
C GLY A 128 18.08 16.55 -20.05
N LEU A 129 18.53 15.62 -20.89
CA LEU A 129 19.90 15.61 -21.41
C LEU A 129 20.03 16.41 -22.72
N ALA A 130 21.19 16.33 -23.37
CA ALA A 130 21.52 16.94 -24.65
C ALA A 130 20.50 16.62 -25.76
N THR A 131 20.34 17.55 -26.69
CA THR A 131 19.41 17.44 -27.84
C THR A 131 20.16 17.67 -29.14
N ASN A 132 19.55 17.29 -30.27
CA ASN A 132 20.07 17.58 -31.61
C ASN A 132 19.95 19.07 -32.01
N TYR A 133 19.33 19.90 -31.17
CA TYR A 133 19.29 21.35 -31.27
C TYR A 133 19.85 22.00 -29.99
N PRO A 134 20.28 23.28 -30.01
CA PRO A 134 20.74 23.97 -28.81
C PRO A 134 19.64 24.05 -27.74
N LYS A 135 19.85 23.37 -26.63
CA LYS A 135 18.95 23.40 -25.48
C LYS A 135 19.13 24.71 -24.71
N LYS A 136 18.07 25.33 -24.20
CA LYS A 136 18.20 26.49 -23.28
C LYS A 136 18.42 26.06 -21.83
N GLY A 137 17.71 25.02 -21.37
CA GLY A 137 17.82 24.50 -20.01
C GLY A 137 19.13 23.74 -19.73
N PRO A 138 19.36 23.39 -18.45
CA PRO A 138 20.50 22.58 -18.03
C PRO A 138 20.42 21.16 -18.60
N HIS A 139 21.55 20.45 -18.54
CA HIS A 139 21.60 19.02 -18.73
C HIS A 139 21.54 18.38 -17.35
N GLU A 140 20.42 17.76 -17.01
CA GLU A 140 20.17 17.27 -15.66
C GLU A 140 19.25 16.06 -15.66
N CYS A 141 19.29 15.29 -14.58
CA CYS A 141 18.28 14.29 -14.30
C CYS A 141 17.98 14.18 -12.81
N PHE A 142 16.77 13.71 -12.53
CA PHE A 142 16.35 13.29 -11.19
C PHE A 142 16.26 11.78 -11.18
N LEU A 143 16.85 11.18 -10.14
CA LEU A 143 16.95 9.75 -9.92
C LEU A 143 16.31 9.43 -8.58
N SER A 144 15.25 8.63 -8.56
CA SER A 144 14.54 8.29 -7.32
C SER A 144 14.51 6.78 -7.12
N VAL A 145 14.69 6.34 -5.88
CA VAL A 145 14.48 4.95 -5.47
C VAL A 145 13.42 4.88 -4.38
N CYS A 146 12.38 4.09 -4.59
CA CYS A 146 11.32 3.83 -3.64
C CYS A 146 11.43 2.41 -3.10
N ARG A 147 11.43 2.28 -1.76
CA ARG A 147 11.48 0.99 -1.05
C ARG A 147 10.76 1.10 0.29
N ALA A 148 10.30 -0.02 0.82
CA ALA A 148 9.78 -0.06 2.19
C ALA A 148 10.93 0.14 3.19
N ARG A 149 10.85 1.15 4.06
CA ARG A 149 11.85 1.39 5.13
C ARG A 149 11.20 1.46 6.51
N SER A 150 11.94 0.98 7.51
CA SER A 150 11.61 1.20 8.91
C SER A 150 11.93 2.65 9.31
N VAL A 151 11.02 3.32 10.02
CA VAL A 151 11.17 4.72 10.43
C VAL A 151 11.57 4.85 11.91
N SER A 152 11.37 3.83 12.74
CA SER A 152 11.59 3.90 14.19
C SER A 152 12.45 2.75 14.72
N LYS A 153 13.22 3.04 15.77
CA LYS A 153 14.01 2.07 16.54
C LYS A 153 13.18 1.24 17.54
N SER A 154 11.98 1.69 17.91
CA SER A 154 11.21 1.12 19.03
C SER A 154 9.91 0.40 18.62
N LYS A 155 9.42 0.60 17.39
CA LYS A 155 8.30 -0.13 16.78
C LYS A 155 8.63 -0.27 15.29
N ALA A 156 8.50 -1.47 14.71
CA ALA A 156 8.76 -1.70 13.29
C ALA A 156 7.65 -1.03 12.44
N PHE A 157 7.74 0.28 12.23
CA PHE A 157 6.87 1.03 11.32
C PHE A 157 7.47 1.07 9.93
N LEU A 158 6.82 0.43 8.96
CA LEU A 158 7.26 0.35 7.57
C LEU A 158 6.40 1.23 6.67
N GLN A 159 7.04 1.98 5.78
CA GLN A 159 6.35 2.71 4.72
C GLN A 159 7.20 2.78 3.45
N PRO A 160 6.58 2.87 2.26
CA PRO A 160 7.32 3.19 1.05
C PRO A 160 7.91 4.60 1.18
N LYS A 161 9.23 4.72 1.04
CA LYS A 161 9.95 6.00 1.09
C LYS A 161 10.81 6.15 -0.15
N CYS A 162 10.75 7.32 -0.77
CA CYS A 162 11.61 7.68 -1.88
C CYS A 162 12.91 8.32 -1.36
N GLU A 163 14.04 7.93 -1.93
CA GLU A 163 15.32 8.60 -1.83
C GLU A 163 15.63 9.20 -3.20
N THR A 164 15.80 10.53 -3.29
CA THR A 164 15.91 11.25 -4.56
C THR A 164 17.23 11.98 -4.68
N TYR A 165 17.82 11.89 -5.87
CA TYR A 165 19.08 12.49 -6.27
C TYR A 165 18.89 13.39 -7.47
N HIS A 166 19.62 14.49 -7.50
CA HIS A 166 19.75 15.39 -8.64
C HIS A 166 21.15 15.29 -9.19
N LEU A 167 21.28 14.86 -10.44
CA LEU A 167 22.53 14.83 -11.18
C LEU A 167 22.49 15.96 -12.20
N GLN A 168 23.42 16.91 -12.05
CA GLN A 168 23.69 17.97 -13.01
C GLN A 168 24.91 17.58 -13.84
N LEU A 169 24.80 17.74 -15.15
CA LEU A 169 25.87 17.47 -16.10
C LEU A 169 26.40 18.78 -16.67
N ASP A 170 27.72 18.90 -16.77
CA ASP A 170 28.38 20.04 -17.36
C ASP A 170 28.15 20.09 -18.86
N LYS A 171 27.25 20.97 -19.25
CA LYS A 171 26.86 21.21 -20.63
C LYS A 171 27.98 21.82 -21.48
N THR A 172 29.00 22.44 -20.87
CA THR A 172 30.11 23.06 -21.60
C THR A 172 31.08 22.04 -22.18
N LEU A 173 31.02 20.79 -21.71
CA LEU A 173 31.88 19.71 -22.18
C LEU A 173 31.44 19.13 -23.54
N GLY A 174 30.31 19.57 -24.10
CA GLY A 174 29.90 19.21 -25.46
C GLY A 174 29.56 17.73 -25.66
N ARG A 175 29.23 17.01 -24.57
CA ARG A 175 28.86 15.59 -24.61
C ARG A 175 27.65 15.36 -25.49
N SER A 176 27.69 14.25 -26.22
CA SER A 176 26.56 13.72 -26.95
C SER A 176 25.46 13.24 -26.00
N ARG A 177 24.24 13.19 -26.54
CA ARG A 177 23.08 12.61 -25.87
C ARG A 177 23.33 11.20 -25.36
N THR A 178 24.08 10.39 -26.12
CA THR A 178 24.42 9.02 -25.78
C THR A 178 25.39 8.96 -24.61
N GLU A 179 26.44 9.79 -24.60
CA GLU A 179 27.41 9.85 -23.50
C GLU A 179 26.74 10.26 -22.18
N GLU A 180 25.86 11.26 -22.22
CA GLU A 180 25.10 11.67 -21.04
C GLU A 180 24.17 10.55 -20.54
N ASP A 181 23.52 9.81 -21.45
CA ASP A 181 22.65 8.68 -21.09
C ASP A 181 23.42 7.54 -20.40
N HIS A 182 24.66 7.29 -20.82
CA HIS A 182 25.53 6.30 -20.18
C HIS A 182 25.93 6.72 -18.76
N ILE A 183 26.22 8.01 -18.53
CA ILE A 183 26.52 8.53 -17.18
C ILE A 183 25.31 8.30 -16.26
N VAL A 184 24.11 8.68 -16.71
CA VAL A 184 22.85 8.48 -15.97
C VAL A 184 22.62 6.99 -15.67
N SER A 185 22.82 6.13 -16.66
CA SER A 185 22.63 4.67 -16.54
C SER A 185 23.54 4.05 -15.48
N ARG A 186 24.80 4.50 -15.37
CA ARG A 186 25.71 4.01 -14.34
C ARG A 186 25.28 4.45 -12.93
N TRP A 187 24.78 5.67 -12.78
CA TRP A 187 24.20 6.13 -11.52
C TRP A 187 22.94 5.33 -11.12
N LEU A 188 22.10 4.95 -12.08
CA LEU A 188 20.96 4.06 -11.82
C LEU A 188 21.41 2.72 -11.25
N VAL A 189 22.47 2.10 -11.78
CA VAL A 189 23.01 0.84 -11.25
C VAL A 189 23.53 1.00 -9.82
N TYR A 190 24.27 2.08 -9.55
CA TYR A 190 24.75 2.36 -8.19
C TYR A 190 23.59 2.49 -7.20
N LEU A 191 22.58 3.30 -7.55
CA LEU A 191 21.42 3.53 -6.69
C LEU A 191 20.59 2.26 -6.48
N LEU A 192 20.45 1.43 -7.51
CA LEU A 192 19.83 0.11 -7.38
C LEU A 192 20.60 -0.76 -6.39
N ALA A 193 21.92 -0.89 -6.54
CA ALA A 193 22.72 -1.74 -5.67
C ALA A 193 22.75 -1.25 -4.22
N LYS A 194 22.87 0.06 -4.03
CA LYS A 194 22.76 0.71 -2.72
C LYS A 194 21.40 0.43 -2.07
N ALA A 195 20.32 0.45 -2.86
CA ALA A 195 18.97 0.23 -2.34
C ALA A 195 18.63 -1.24 -2.09
N ALA A 196 19.29 -2.15 -2.82
CA ALA A 196 19.22 -3.60 -2.61
C ALA A 196 20.06 -4.08 -1.40
N ASP A 197 20.75 -3.16 -0.71
CA ASP A 197 21.65 -3.45 0.41
C ASP A 197 22.73 -4.49 0.04
N VAL A 198 23.30 -4.33 -1.17
CA VAL A 198 24.48 -5.09 -1.62
C VAL A 198 25.69 -4.72 -0.77
N ASP A 199 26.64 -5.66 -0.67
CA ASP A 199 27.92 -5.50 0.00
C ASP A 199 28.51 -4.07 -0.10
N SER A 200 28.84 -3.51 1.06
CA SER A 200 29.24 -2.10 1.19
C SER A 200 30.56 -1.82 0.48
N GLU A 201 31.48 -2.78 0.43
CA GLU A 201 32.78 -2.60 -0.22
C GLU A 201 32.60 -2.46 -1.74
N THR A 202 31.84 -3.37 -2.35
CA THR A 202 31.56 -3.35 -3.79
C THR A 202 30.78 -2.09 -4.19
N CYS A 203 29.78 -1.68 -3.40
CA CYS A 203 29.04 -0.44 -3.64
C CYS A 203 29.92 0.80 -3.51
N THR A 204 30.82 0.84 -2.52
CA THR A 204 31.73 1.98 -2.29
C THR A 204 32.75 2.09 -3.41
N ALA A 205 33.36 0.99 -3.83
CA ALA A 205 34.31 0.99 -4.94
C ALA A 205 33.68 1.50 -6.25
N PHE A 206 32.45 1.11 -6.56
CA PHE A 206 31.74 1.63 -7.73
C PHE A 206 31.34 3.11 -7.56
N HIS A 207 30.95 3.54 -6.36
CA HIS A 207 30.69 4.95 -6.06
C HIS A 207 31.93 5.82 -6.32
N ASP A 208 33.09 5.40 -5.82
CA ASP A 208 34.36 6.12 -5.99
C ASP A 208 34.77 6.21 -7.47
N GLU A 209 34.50 5.17 -8.27
CA GLU A 209 34.67 5.19 -9.73
C GLU A 209 33.74 6.24 -10.38
N LEU A 210 32.46 6.32 -9.97
CA LEU A 210 31.53 7.32 -10.50
C LEU A 210 31.95 8.74 -10.13
N MET A 211 32.39 8.95 -8.88
CA MET A 211 32.84 10.26 -8.41
C MET A 211 34.13 10.69 -9.10
N SER A 212 35.10 9.79 -9.30
CA SER A 212 36.34 10.09 -10.04
C SER A 212 36.13 10.31 -11.54
N ALA A 213 35.07 9.76 -12.11
CA ALA A 213 34.69 9.99 -13.51
C ALA A 213 33.93 11.31 -13.75
N GLN A 214 33.49 12.01 -12.70
CA GLN A 214 32.88 13.34 -12.84
C GLN A 214 33.91 14.32 -13.40
N THR A 215 33.49 15.14 -14.36
CA THR A 215 34.36 16.13 -15.01
C THR A 215 33.66 17.49 -15.10
N GLY A 216 34.46 18.56 -15.16
CA GLY A 216 33.94 19.93 -15.18
C GLY A 216 33.13 20.26 -13.94
N SER A 217 31.92 20.75 -14.14
CA SER A 217 30.93 21.09 -13.11
C SER A 217 29.84 20.04 -12.90
N ASP A 218 30.08 18.78 -13.31
CA ASP A 218 29.20 17.67 -12.94
C ASP A 218 29.02 17.60 -11.42
N ALA A 219 27.79 17.43 -10.96
CA ALA A 219 27.48 17.33 -9.55
C ALA A 219 26.31 16.40 -9.30
N ILE A 220 26.39 15.61 -8.23
CA ILE A 220 25.26 14.83 -7.73
C ILE A 220 24.92 15.25 -6.30
N LEU A 221 23.66 15.58 -6.06
CA LEU A 221 23.15 15.97 -4.76
C LEU A 221 22.00 15.07 -4.34
N LYS A 222 22.09 14.50 -3.14
CA LYS A 222 20.95 13.84 -2.49
C LYS A 222 20.00 14.93 -1.98
N LEU A 223 18.78 14.96 -2.51
CA LEU A 223 17.77 15.97 -2.17
C LEU A 223 16.95 15.60 -0.93
N THR A 224 16.75 14.30 -0.69
CA THR A 224 16.01 13.82 0.48
C THR A 224 16.88 13.89 1.72
N VAL A 225 16.43 14.59 2.75
CA VAL A 225 17.11 14.62 4.04
C VAL A 225 16.96 13.25 4.71
N ASP A 226 18.07 12.65 5.14
CA ASP A 226 18.00 11.52 6.06
C ASP A 226 17.43 12.06 7.37
N GLU A 227 16.14 11.82 7.61
CA GLU A 227 15.47 12.08 8.88
C GLU A 227 16.19 11.27 9.97
N ARG A 228 17.28 11.81 10.50
CA ARG A 228 17.90 11.31 11.72
C ARG A 228 16.99 11.71 12.87
N ASP A 229 16.17 10.75 13.29
CA ASP A 229 15.64 10.54 14.66
C ASP A 229 14.85 11.66 15.36
N ASN A 230 14.74 12.90 14.87
CA ASN A 230 14.02 13.94 15.59
C ASN A 230 12.56 14.09 15.12
N SER A 231 11.70 13.31 15.77
CA SER A 231 10.23 13.26 15.64
C SER A 231 9.68 12.49 14.42
N ALA A 232 10.03 11.21 14.28
CA ALA A 232 9.14 10.30 13.56
C ALA A 232 7.77 10.32 14.28
N SER A 233 6.81 11.06 13.71
CA SER A 233 5.47 11.16 14.25
C SER A 233 4.85 9.76 14.31
N ASP A 234 4.17 9.48 15.42
CA ASP A 234 3.43 8.22 15.56
C ASP A 234 2.46 8.10 14.36
N PRO A 235 2.50 7.01 13.58
CA PRO A 235 1.63 6.84 12.43
C PRO A 235 0.14 6.95 12.80
N LEU A 236 -0.24 6.60 14.05
CA LEU A 236 -1.58 6.83 14.57
C LEU A 236 -1.88 8.31 14.75
N HIS A 237 -0.92 9.07 15.27
CA HIS A 237 -1.08 10.52 15.43
C HIS A 237 -1.21 11.22 14.07
N ASP A 238 -0.44 10.80 13.06
CA ASP A 238 -0.51 11.43 11.73
C ASP A 238 -1.84 11.19 11.02
N ILE A 239 -2.39 9.96 11.09
CA ILE A 239 -3.70 9.67 10.50
C ILE A 239 -4.84 10.35 11.29
N CYS A 240 -4.73 10.44 12.62
CA CYS A 240 -5.76 11.08 13.45
C CYS A 240 -5.72 12.62 13.38
N SER A 241 -4.55 13.23 13.19
CA SER A 241 -4.40 14.69 13.13
C SER A 241 -4.90 15.31 11.83
N GLY A 242 -5.28 14.51 10.83
CA GLY A 242 -5.83 15.00 9.57
C GLY A 242 -4.84 15.82 8.74
N LYS A 243 -3.53 15.63 8.92
CA LYS A 243 -2.48 16.36 8.17
C LYS A 243 -2.52 16.15 6.65
N SER A 244 -3.31 15.18 6.17
CA SER A 244 -3.43 14.87 4.75
C SER A 244 -4.90 14.69 4.37
N ASP A 245 -5.30 15.37 3.30
CA ASP A 245 -6.61 15.20 2.66
C ASP A 245 -6.69 13.90 1.83
N LEU A 246 -5.56 13.20 1.66
CA LEU A 246 -5.53 11.93 0.94
C LEU A 246 -5.99 10.80 1.85
N LEU A 247 -6.75 9.87 1.26
CA LEU A 247 -7.09 8.63 1.92
C LEU A 247 -5.81 7.86 2.27
N THR A 248 -5.71 7.37 3.50
CA THR A 248 -4.58 6.57 3.97
C THR A 248 -5.04 5.48 4.93
N SER A 249 -4.28 4.38 4.96
CA SER A 249 -4.43 3.30 5.93
C SER A 249 -3.10 3.02 6.63
N VAL A 250 -3.19 2.62 7.90
CA VAL A 250 -2.07 2.06 8.66
C VAL A 250 -2.50 0.69 9.18
N ALA A 251 -1.81 -0.36 8.74
CA ALA A 251 -2.07 -1.72 9.18
C ALA A 251 -1.18 -2.09 10.35
N PHE A 252 -1.77 -2.55 11.44
CA PHE A 252 -1.13 -3.09 12.63
C PHE A 252 -1.29 -4.60 12.60
N SER A 253 -0.20 -5.32 12.39
CA SER A 253 -0.20 -6.78 12.34
C SER A 253 0.53 -7.34 13.56
N PRO A 254 -0.08 -8.24 14.34
CA PRO A 254 0.65 -8.98 15.36
C PRO A 254 1.63 -9.95 14.67
N GLU A 255 2.94 -9.82 14.91
CA GLU A 255 3.88 -10.87 14.51
C GLU A 255 3.93 -11.94 15.62
N GLU A 256 3.69 -13.20 15.23
CA GLU A 256 3.99 -14.35 16.09
C GLU A 256 5.52 -14.49 16.22
N ASN A 257 6.05 -14.20 17.41
CA ASN A 257 7.46 -14.42 17.70
C ASN A 257 7.77 -15.92 17.78
N ARG A 258 8.74 -16.38 16.97
CA ARG A 258 9.31 -17.74 17.04
C ARG A 258 10.44 -17.90 18.07
N GLY A 259 10.51 -17.12 19.16
CA GLY A 259 11.55 -17.41 20.16
C GLY A 259 11.79 -16.46 21.33
N ASP A 260 11.27 -15.23 21.34
CA ASP A 260 11.49 -14.29 22.45
C ASP A 260 10.16 -13.66 22.85
N GLY A 261 9.77 -13.72 24.12
CA GLY A 261 8.37 -13.67 24.57
C GLY A 261 7.62 -12.32 24.48
N ALA A 262 7.96 -11.43 23.55
CA ALA A 262 7.24 -10.18 23.29
C ALA A 262 6.68 -10.12 21.86
N SER A 263 5.38 -10.40 21.67
CA SER A 263 4.66 -10.19 20.40
C SER A 263 4.91 -8.76 19.89
N SER A 264 5.57 -8.63 18.74
CA SER A 264 5.88 -7.33 18.16
C SER A 264 4.82 -6.95 17.14
N THR A 265 4.22 -5.77 17.27
CA THR A 265 3.26 -5.28 16.27
C THR A 265 4.02 -4.52 15.19
N VAL A 266 3.93 -4.99 13.94
CA VAL A 266 4.43 -4.26 12.78
C VAL A 266 3.34 -3.32 12.30
N ALA A 267 3.67 -2.03 12.23
CA ALA A 267 2.79 -1.02 11.65
C ALA A 267 3.24 -0.78 10.21
N THR A 268 2.33 -0.78 9.24
CA THR A 268 2.67 -0.54 7.82
C THR A 268 1.74 0.49 7.21
N ARG A 269 2.30 1.50 6.52
CA ARG A 269 1.53 2.48 5.74
C ARG A 269 1.64 2.18 4.25
N GLY A 270 0.52 2.30 3.54
CA GLY A 270 0.45 1.96 2.11
C GLY A 270 0.53 0.46 1.85
N PHE A 271 0.28 -0.36 2.87
CA PHE A 271 0.20 -1.81 2.75
C PHE A 271 -1.08 -2.20 2.03
N ASP A 272 -0.92 -2.92 0.92
CA ASP A 272 -2.02 -3.35 0.06
C ASP A 272 -2.67 -4.62 0.63
N PHE A 273 -3.50 -4.45 1.67
CA PHE A 273 -4.23 -5.57 2.25
C PHE A 273 -5.32 -6.06 1.28
N ARG A 274 -5.43 -7.39 1.14
CA ARG A 274 -6.48 -8.09 0.38
C ARG A 274 -7.05 -9.19 1.26
N GLY A 275 -8.35 -9.14 1.54
CA GLY A 275 -9.01 -10.15 2.36
C GLY A 275 -10.37 -9.71 2.88
N LEU A 276 -10.75 -10.26 4.03
CA LEU A 276 -11.97 -9.87 4.74
C LEU A 276 -11.68 -8.74 5.71
N ILE A 277 -12.53 -7.72 5.65
CA ILE A 277 -12.47 -6.55 6.53
C ILE A 277 -13.71 -6.51 7.39
N LEU A 278 -13.54 -6.50 8.71
CA LEU A 278 -14.61 -6.24 9.66
C LEU A 278 -14.54 -4.77 10.10
N PRO A 279 -15.29 -3.83 9.49
CA PRO A 279 -15.34 -2.44 9.95
C PRO A 279 -16.18 -2.32 11.23
N GLY A 280 -15.71 -1.54 12.20
CA GLY A 280 -16.45 -1.35 13.44
C GLY A 280 -15.83 -0.33 14.38
N SER A 281 -16.58 0.04 15.42
CA SER A 281 -16.06 0.94 16.47
C SER A 281 -15.26 0.21 17.56
N PHE A 282 -15.47 -1.11 17.69
CA PHE A 282 -14.84 -2.02 18.66
C PHE A 282 -14.71 -1.42 20.06
N ASN A 283 -15.85 -0.95 20.58
CA ASN A 283 -15.95 -0.29 21.88
C ASN A 283 -16.94 -1.02 22.81
N PRO A 284 -16.55 -2.16 23.41
CA PRO A 284 -15.28 -2.90 23.24
C PRO A 284 -15.31 -3.98 22.14
N LEU A 285 -14.16 -4.53 21.78
CA LEU A 285 -14.06 -5.81 21.07
C LEU A 285 -14.67 -6.93 21.95
N HIS A 286 -15.37 -7.88 21.33
CA HIS A 286 -16.02 -8.99 22.03
C HIS A 286 -16.16 -10.21 21.12
N GLN A 287 -16.52 -11.36 21.72
CA GLN A 287 -16.62 -12.66 21.05
C GLN A 287 -17.47 -12.61 19.77
N GLY A 288 -18.60 -11.91 19.80
CA GLY A 288 -19.45 -11.82 18.62
C GLY A 288 -18.83 -11.17 17.38
N HIS A 289 -17.91 -10.21 17.54
CA HIS A 289 -17.17 -9.66 16.40
C HIS A 289 -16.21 -10.70 15.82
N VAL A 290 -15.55 -11.47 16.69
CA VAL A 290 -14.59 -12.51 16.31
C VAL A 290 -15.29 -13.67 15.62
N ASP A 291 -16.42 -14.13 16.16
CA ASP A 291 -17.21 -15.20 15.55
C ASP A 291 -17.77 -14.78 14.20
N LEU A 292 -18.26 -13.54 14.08
CA LEU A 292 -18.71 -13.01 12.79
C LEU A 292 -17.59 -13.05 11.75
N ALA A 293 -16.38 -12.63 12.13
CA ALA A 293 -15.23 -12.64 11.24
C ALA A 293 -14.87 -14.06 10.77
N ARG A 294 -14.86 -15.04 11.70
CA ARG A 294 -14.56 -16.44 11.41
C ARG A 294 -15.61 -17.09 10.51
N VAL A 295 -16.90 -16.88 10.79
CA VAL A 295 -17.97 -17.46 9.97
C VAL A 295 -17.98 -16.83 8.58
N ALA A 296 -17.77 -15.52 8.48
CA ALA A 296 -17.63 -14.86 7.17
C ALA A 296 -16.42 -15.38 6.38
N GLN A 297 -15.29 -15.60 7.05
CA GLN A 297 -14.09 -16.17 6.43
C GLN A 297 -14.35 -17.58 5.90
N GLN A 298 -14.99 -18.43 6.71
CA GLN A 298 -15.36 -19.79 6.30
C GLN A 298 -16.33 -19.77 5.11
N LEU A 299 -17.35 -18.91 5.14
CA LEU A 299 -18.30 -18.78 4.03
C LEU A 299 -17.60 -18.40 2.73
N LEU A 300 -16.65 -17.46 2.76
CA LEU A 300 -15.90 -17.08 1.56
C LEU A 300 -14.94 -18.18 1.13
N LYS A 301 -14.25 -18.85 2.06
CA LYS A 301 -13.41 -20.01 1.76
C LYS A 301 -14.19 -21.11 1.05
N ASP A 302 -15.40 -21.43 1.49
CA ASP A 302 -16.26 -22.43 0.87
C ASP A 302 -16.68 -22.03 -0.57
N ARG A 303 -16.77 -20.73 -0.84
CA ARG A 303 -17.14 -20.20 -2.16
C ARG A 303 -15.96 -20.04 -3.13
N THR A 304 -14.80 -19.63 -2.63
CA THR A 304 -13.64 -19.28 -3.46
C THR A 304 -12.57 -20.37 -3.47
N GLY A 305 -12.62 -21.31 -2.51
CA GLY A 305 -11.55 -22.28 -2.25
C GLY A 305 -10.34 -21.69 -1.52
N VAL A 306 -10.35 -20.38 -1.21
CA VAL A 306 -9.21 -19.67 -0.62
C VAL A 306 -9.62 -19.08 0.73
N GLU A 307 -8.91 -19.46 1.78
CA GLU A 307 -9.01 -18.84 3.09
C GLU A 307 -8.31 -17.47 3.06
N LEU A 308 -9.10 -16.42 2.91
CA LEU A 308 -8.63 -15.05 2.89
C LEU A 308 -8.26 -14.56 4.29
N PRO A 309 -7.22 -13.73 4.45
CA PRO A 309 -6.86 -13.17 5.74
C PRO A 309 -7.96 -12.22 6.24
N VAL A 310 -8.12 -12.16 7.56
CA VAL A 310 -9.08 -11.29 8.23
C VAL A 310 -8.34 -10.11 8.85
N ALA A 311 -8.86 -8.90 8.67
CA ALA A 311 -8.48 -7.73 9.44
C ALA A 311 -9.70 -6.98 9.97
N PHE A 312 -9.54 -6.35 11.12
CA PHE A 312 -10.52 -5.42 11.67
C PHE A 312 -10.20 -4.02 11.17
N GLU A 313 -11.21 -3.17 11.00
CA GLU A 313 -11.01 -1.81 10.52
C GLU A 313 -11.62 -0.76 11.47
N LEU A 314 -10.78 0.21 11.83
CA LEU A 314 -11.10 1.34 12.68
C LEU A 314 -10.97 2.64 11.88
N ALA A 315 -12.09 3.27 11.55
CA ALA A 315 -12.09 4.60 10.97
C ALA A 315 -11.79 5.65 12.05
N VAL A 316 -10.86 6.57 11.79
CA VAL A 316 -10.52 7.68 12.72
C VAL A 316 -11.62 8.74 12.82
N ALA A 317 -12.60 8.70 11.93
CA ALA A 317 -13.81 9.48 12.00
C ALA A 317 -15.03 8.58 11.75
N ASN A 318 -16.13 8.88 12.42
CA ASN A 318 -17.40 8.22 12.20
C ASN A 318 -18.29 9.13 11.33
N ALA A 319 -18.98 8.55 10.34
CA ALA A 319 -19.88 9.28 9.46
C ALA A 319 -21.00 10.03 10.22
N ASP A 320 -21.44 9.50 11.36
CA ASP A 320 -22.53 10.07 12.17
C ASP A 320 -22.02 10.83 13.41
N LYS A 321 -20.79 10.56 13.90
CA LYS A 321 -20.29 11.05 15.21
C LYS A 321 -19.04 11.94 15.14
N GLY A 322 -18.46 12.15 13.97
CA GLY A 322 -17.26 12.99 13.79
C GLY A 322 -15.94 12.30 14.14
N ALA A 323 -14.87 13.09 14.29
CA ALA A 323 -13.50 12.61 14.54
C ALA A 323 -13.33 11.98 15.92
N ILE A 324 -12.44 10.99 16.02
CA ILE A 324 -12.11 10.26 17.26
C ILE A 324 -10.71 10.66 17.71
N GLU A 325 -10.54 10.89 19.01
CA GLU A 325 -9.23 11.22 19.59
C GLU A 325 -8.20 10.09 19.40
N SER A 326 -6.95 10.45 19.11
CA SER A 326 -5.86 9.48 18.86
C SER A 326 -5.61 8.55 20.04
N SER A 327 -5.75 9.03 21.28
CA SER A 327 -5.62 8.22 22.50
C SER A 327 -6.65 7.08 22.53
N THR A 328 -7.90 7.39 22.16
CA THR A 328 -8.99 6.43 22.08
C THR A 328 -8.74 5.39 20.98
N ILE A 329 -8.26 5.80 19.81
CA ILE A 329 -7.88 4.87 18.73
C ILE A 329 -6.76 3.95 19.19
N SER A 330 -5.71 4.47 19.83
CA SER A 330 -4.62 3.66 20.39
C SER A 330 -5.12 2.62 21.39
N THR A 331 -6.03 3.00 22.29
CA THR A 331 -6.65 2.05 23.24
C THR A 331 -7.46 0.97 22.51
N ARG A 332 -8.16 1.31 21.42
CA ARG A 332 -8.92 0.32 20.63
C ARG A 332 -8.02 -0.62 19.84
N VAL A 333 -6.95 -0.11 19.22
CA VAL A 333 -5.96 -0.92 18.50
C VAL A 333 -5.26 -1.90 19.45
N ALA A 334 -4.94 -1.47 20.68
CA ALA A 334 -4.28 -2.32 21.68
C ALA A 334 -5.09 -3.59 22.04
N GLN A 335 -6.41 -3.59 21.84
CA GLN A 335 -7.27 -4.75 22.11
C GLN A 335 -7.04 -5.93 21.15
N PHE A 336 -6.26 -5.74 20.07
CA PHE A 336 -6.05 -6.76 19.04
C PHE A 336 -4.65 -7.41 19.09
N ALA A 337 -3.79 -7.02 20.02
CA ALA A 337 -2.38 -7.46 20.08
C ALA A 337 -2.16 -8.85 20.72
N GLY A 338 -3.21 -9.61 21.06
CA GLY A 338 -3.12 -10.97 21.61
C GLY A 338 -2.74 -11.07 23.10
N CYS A 339 -2.04 -10.07 23.64
CA CYS A 339 -1.65 -9.98 25.06
C CYS A 339 -2.80 -9.54 25.99
N ASN A 340 -4.01 -9.44 25.48
CA ASN A 340 -5.18 -8.94 26.19
C ASN A 340 -5.86 -10.03 27.03
N THR A 341 -6.38 -9.61 28.18
CA THR A 341 -7.11 -10.43 29.18
C THR A 341 -8.39 -11.09 28.65
N SER A 342 -8.78 -10.79 27.40
CA SER A 342 -10.07 -11.16 26.80
C SER A 342 -10.11 -12.57 26.21
N GLY A 343 -8.95 -13.21 25.97
CA GLY A 343 -8.90 -14.54 25.34
C GLY A 343 -9.38 -14.60 23.87
N LEU A 344 -9.51 -13.45 23.20
CA LEU A 344 -10.11 -13.32 21.87
C LEU A 344 -9.12 -13.54 20.71
N GLY A 345 -7.83 -13.74 21.01
CA GLY A 345 -6.75 -13.91 20.04
C GLY A 345 -6.17 -12.59 19.52
N ALA A 346 -5.09 -12.70 18.73
CA ALA A 346 -4.45 -11.57 18.07
C ALA A 346 -5.00 -11.42 16.65
N TRP A 347 -5.26 -10.18 16.21
CA TRP A 347 -5.81 -9.92 14.89
C TRP A 347 -5.15 -8.70 14.23
N PRO A 348 -4.98 -8.71 12.89
CA PRO A 348 -4.62 -7.51 12.15
C PRO A 348 -5.68 -6.42 12.28
N VAL A 349 -5.24 -5.16 12.38
CA VAL A 349 -6.12 -3.98 12.45
C VAL A 349 -5.68 -2.94 11.45
N LEU A 350 -6.60 -2.46 10.63
CA LEU A 350 -6.42 -1.35 9.72
C LEU A 350 -7.02 -0.09 10.36
N VAL A 351 -6.21 0.92 10.59
CA VAL A 351 -6.70 2.25 10.97
C VAL A 351 -6.78 3.09 9.70
N THR A 352 -7.96 3.64 9.38
CA THR A 352 -8.19 4.38 8.14
C THR A 352 -8.83 5.75 8.40
N ASN A 353 -8.65 6.70 7.48
CA ASN A 353 -9.44 7.94 7.43
C ASN A 353 -10.65 7.86 6.47
N ALA A 354 -11.01 6.65 6.02
CA ALA A 354 -12.18 6.42 5.17
C ALA A 354 -13.43 6.20 6.01
N THR A 355 -14.40 7.11 5.87
CA THR A 355 -15.67 7.08 6.62
C THR A 355 -16.76 6.33 5.84
N LEU A 356 -16.81 6.51 4.52
CA LEU A 356 -17.79 5.90 3.62
C LEU A 356 -17.22 4.67 2.94
N PHE A 357 -18.09 3.71 2.58
CA PHE A 357 -17.65 2.49 1.90
C PHE A 357 -17.05 2.74 0.51
N GLY A 358 -17.44 3.80 -0.19
CA GLY A 358 -16.76 4.22 -1.43
C GLY A 358 -15.28 4.56 -1.18
N GLN A 359 -15.00 5.33 -0.12
CA GLN A 359 -13.63 5.65 0.29
C GLN A 359 -12.86 4.40 0.77
N LYS A 360 -13.53 3.50 1.49
CA LYS A 360 -12.94 2.23 1.94
C LYS A 360 -12.57 1.35 0.74
N ALA A 361 -13.40 1.32 -0.30
CA ALA A 361 -13.13 0.56 -1.52
C ALA A 361 -11.93 1.12 -2.31
N GLU A 362 -11.72 2.44 -2.30
CA GLU A 362 -10.52 3.07 -2.88
C GLU A 362 -9.24 2.70 -2.09
N LEU A 363 -9.33 2.64 -0.76
CA LEU A 363 -8.20 2.27 0.10
C LEU A 363 -7.89 0.77 0.14
N LEU A 364 -8.93 -0.06 0.05
CA LEU A 364 -8.88 -1.51 0.25
C LEU A 364 -9.54 -2.21 -0.95
N PRO A 365 -9.02 -2.00 -2.18
CA PRO A 365 -9.59 -2.65 -3.35
C PRO A 365 -9.53 -4.17 -3.22
N GLY A 366 -10.42 -4.88 -3.90
CA GLY A 366 -10.50 -6.34 -3.88
C GLY A 366 -10.91 -6.97 -2.53
N CYS A 367 -11.22 -6.18 -1.50
CA CYS A 367 -11.59 -6.70 -0.19
C CYS A 367 -13.11 -6.94 -0.06
N ALA A 368 -13.46 -7.89 0.80
CA ALA A 368 -14.85 -8.15 1.21
C ALA A 368 -15.11 -7.54 2.58
N PHE A 369 -16.11 -6.66 2.70
CA PHE A 369 -16.47 -6.02 3.96
C PHE A 369 -17.58 -6.80 4.67
N VAL A 370 -17.33 -7.24 5.89
CA VAL A 370 -18.31 -7.95 6.70
C VAL A 370 -19.13 -6.94 7.51
N ILE A 371 -20.43 -6.89 7.25
CA ILE A 371 -21.32 -5.86 7.79
C ILE A 371 -22.60 -6.47 8.36
N GLY A 372 -23.26 -5.73 9.25
CA GLY A 372 -24.60 -6.08 9.72
C GLY A 372 -25.71 -5.58 8.78
N ALA A 373 -26.90 -6.16 8.94
CA ALA A 373 -28.13 -5.80 8.25
C ALA A 373 -28.39 -4.28 8.18
N ASP A 374 -28.27 -3.57 9.31
CA ASP A 374 -28.52 -2.12 9.34
C ASP A 374 -27.54 -1.34 8.45
N THR A 375 -26.28 -1.75 8.41
CA THR A 375 -25.26 -1.14 7.56
C THR A 375 -25.54 -1.44 6.08
N ALA A 376 -26.01 -2.64 5.74
CA ALA A 376 -26.40 -2.98 4.37
C ALA A 376 -27.52 -2.07 3.86
N VAL A 377 -28.53 -1.78 4.70
CA VAL A 377 -29.59 -0.81 4.38
C VAL A 377 -29.00 0.59 4.20
N ARG A 378 -28.11 1.03 5.10
CA ARG A 378 -27.49 2.35 5.01
C ARG A 378 -26.68 2.55 3.73
N ILE A 379 -26.00 1.52 3.23
CA ILE A 379 -25.19 1.60 2.01
C ILE A 379 -26.05 1.91 0.77
N VAL A 380 -27.32 1.50 0.77
CA VAL A 380 -28.26 1.74 -0.34
C VAL A 380 -29.33 2.77 0.01
N ASP A 381 -29.14 3.54 1.09
CA ASP A 381 -30.08 4.57 1.51
C ASP A 381 -29.66 5.94 0.94
N LYS A 382 -30.50 6.48 0.05
CA LYS A 382 -30.30 7.79 -0.61
C LYS A 382 -30.01 8.94 0.35
N LYS A 383 -30.37 8.85 1.64
CA LYS A 383 -30.06 9.90 2.63
C LYS A 383 -28.55 10.13 2.80
N TYR A 384 -27.72 9.13 2.50
CA TYR A 384 -26.26 9.26 2.52
C TYR A 384 -25.67 9.78 1.20
N TYR A 385 -26.52 10.11 0.24
CA TYR A 385 -26.15 10.52 -1.11
C TYR A 385 -26.88 11.80 -1.53
N ASP A 386 -27.08 12.74 -0.60
CA ASP A 386 -27.80 14.00 -0.82
C ASP A 386 -29.23 13.80 -1.37
N MET A 387 -29.87 12.68 -1.01
CA MET A 387 -31.17 12.25 -1.55
C MET A 387 -31.17 12.00 -3.07
N ASP A 388 -29.99 11.82 -3.68
CA ASP A 388 -29.78 11.61 -5.10
C ASP A 388 -29.45 10.14 -5.40
N GLU A 389 -30.34 9.49 -6.15
CA GLU A 389 -30.20 8.09 -6.55
C GLU A 389 -29.04 7.87 -7.53
N HIS A 390 -28.74 8.82 -8.41
CA HIS A 390 -27.61 8.70 -9.34
C HIS A 390 -26.29 8.70 -8.57
N LYS A 391 -26.15 9.53 -7.54
CA LYS A 391 -24.97 9.51 -6.66
C LYS A 391 -24.81 8.17 -5.94
N MET A 392 -25.90 7.59 -5.46
CA MET A 392 -25.90 6.25 -4.84
C MET A 392 -25.44 5.18 -5.83
N VAL A 393 -26.02 5.18 -7.05
CA VAL A 393 -25.65 4.24 -8.12
C VAL A 393 -24.17 4.36 -8.48
N LEU A 394 -23.65 5.59 -8.66
CA LEU A 394 -22.24 5.84 -8.94
C LEU A 394 -21.34 5.37 -7.80
N ALA A 395 -21.76 5.52 -6.55
CA ALA A 395 -20.99 5.04 -5.40
C ALA A 395 -20.93 3.51 -5.33
N LEU A 396 -22.05 2.82 -5.59
CA LEU A 396 -22.10 1.35 -5.62
C LEU A 396 -21.31 0.78 -6.79
N ASP A 397 -21.41 1.40 -7.96
CA ASP A 397 -20.60 1.05 -9.12
C ASP A 397 -19.11 1.31 -8.87
N HIS A 398 -18.75 2.40 -8.19
CA HIS A 398 -17.37 2.65 -7.78
C HIS A 398 -16.83 1.56 -6.85
N ILE A 399 -17.64 1.10 -5.88
CA ILE A 399 -17.28 -0.03 -4.99
C ILE A 399 -17.07 -1.31 -5.83
N ALA A 400 -17.97 -1.59 -6.78
CA ALA A 400 -17.87 -2.74 -7.67
C ALA A 400 -16.61 -2.71 -8.56
N ARG A 401 -16.28 -1.55 -9.12
CA ARG A 401 -15.08 -1.35 -9.97
C ARG A 401 -13.77 -1.52 -9.22
N ASN A 402 -13.77 -1.26 -7.91
CA ASN A 402 -12.65 -1.57 -7.04
C ASN A 402 -12.60 -3.06 -6.63
N GLY A 403 -13.53 -3.90 -7.12
CA GLY A 403 -13.56 -5.33 -6.81
C GLY A 403 -14.01 -5.66 -5.39
N CYS A 404 -14.69 -4.72 -4.72
CA CYS A 404 -15.15 -4.92 -3.35
C CYS A 404 -16.53 -5.58 -3.29
N SER A 405 -16.79 -6.31 -2.21
CA SER A 405 -18.08 -6.95 -1.93
C SER A 405 -18.42 -6.85 -0.44
N PHE A 406 -19.63 -7.28 -0.08
CA PHE A 406 -20.14 -7.24 1.29
C PHE A 406 -20.58 -8.61 1.75
N VAL A 407 -20.12 -9.08 2.90
CA VAL A 407 -20.72 -10.24 3.59
C VAL A 407 -21.69 -9.70 4.63
N VAL A 408 -22.97 -10.06 4.54
CA VAL A 408 -24.04 -9.44 5.34
C VAL A 408 -24.56 -10.42 6.38
N ALA A 409 -24.45 -10.06 7.65
CA ALA A 409 -25.10 -10.78 8.74
C ALA A 409 -26.50 -10.25 9.02
N GLY A 410 -27.43 -11.14 9.33
CA GLY A 410 -28.75 -10.80 9.84
C GLY A 410 -28.70 -10.13 11.22
N ARG A 411 -29.84 -9.64 11.69
CA ARG A 411 -29.97 -9.03 13.02
C ARG A 411 -31.20 -9.53 13.75
N PHE A 412 -31.16 -9.55 15.07
CA PHE A 412 -32.36 -9.71 15.87
C PHE A 412 -33.03 -8.35 16.11
N ASP A 413 -34.31 -8.21 15.74
CA ASP A 413 -35.07 -6.98 15.95
C ASP A 413 -35.91 -7.05 17.22
N ASN A 414 -35.35 -6.54 18.32
CA ASN A 414 -36.03 -6.44 19.62
C ASN A 414 -37.09 -5.31 19.69
N LYS A 415 -37.18 -4.42 18.69
CA LYS A 415 -37.95 -3.17 18.80
C LYS A 415 -39.29 -3.22 18.10
N VAL A 416 -39.34 -3.84 16.92
CA VAL A 416 -40.53 -3.79 16.06
C VAL A 416 -41.18 -5.16 15.94
N GLU A 417 -40.41 -6.18 15.56
CA GLU A 417 -40.96 -7.47 15.15
C GLU A 417 -40.63 -8.62 16.11
N ASN A 418 -39.77 -8.38 17.12
CA ASN A 418 -39.31 -9.35 18.11
C ASN A 418 -38.87 -10.70 17.51
N ARG A 419 -38.18 -10.63 16.36
CA ARG A 419 -37.72 -11.80 15.60
C ARG A 419 -36.38 -11.55 14.95
N PHE A 420 -35.77 -12.62 14.47
CA PHE A 420 -34.60 -12.54 13.60
C PHE A 420 -34.99 -12.08 12.19
N ILE A 421 -34.27 -11.09 11.67
CA ILE A 421 -34.35 -10.59 10.29
C ILE A 421 -33.10 -11.12 9.58
N SER A 422 -33.31 -11.99 8.60
CA SER A 422 -32.21 -12.63 7.86
C SER A 422 -31.52 -11.64 6.91
N ALA A 423 -30.28 -11.96 6.54
CA ALA A 423 -29.55 -11.16 5.55
C ALA A 423 -30.28 -11.15 4.20
N ASP A 424 -30.80 -12.30 3.75
CA ASP A 424 -31.57 -12.42 2.50
C ASP A 424 -32.79 -11.49 2.49
N GLU A 425 -33.56 -11.44 3.57
CA GLU A 425 -34.74 -10.57 3.68
C GLU A 425 -34.37 -9.09 3.52
N VAL A 426 -33.26 -8.68 4.13
CA VAL A 426 -32.74 -7.30 4.04
C VAL A 426 -32.32 -6.99 2.60
N LEU A 427 -31.59 -7.89 1.96
CA LEU A 427 -31.10 -7.70 0.60
C LEU A 427 -32.26 -7.66 -0.41
N ASP A 428 -33.25 -8.53 -0.24
CA ASP A 428 -34.42 -8.55 -1.12
C ASP A 428 -35.28 -7.30 -1.01
N LYS A 429 -35.44 -6.78 0.21
CA LYS A 429 -36.29 -5.62 0.48
C LYS A 429 -35.64 -4.28 0.13
N TYR A 430 -34.34 -4.12 0.41
CA TYR A 430 -33.69 -2.81 0.36
C TYR A 430 -32.67 -2.66 -0.77
N VAL A 431 -32.00 -3.74 -1.19
CA VAL A 431 -30.92 -3.63 -2.20
C VAL A 431 -31.49 -3.73 -3.62
N PRO A 432 -31.22 -2.73 -4.50
CA PRO A 432 -31.65 -2.78 -5.89
C PRO A 432 -31.14 -4.06 -6.58
N PRO A 433 -31.98 -4.77 -7.37
CA PRO A 433 -31.61 -6.04 -7.99
C PRO A 433 -30.28 -6.02 -8.75
N VAL A 434 -29.99 -4.91 -9.44
CA VAL A 434 -28.76 -4.72 -10.22
C VAL A 434 -27.49 -4.77 -9.36
N PHE A 435 -27.56 -4.49 -8.05
CA PHE A 435 -26.41 -4.48 -7.15
C PHE A 435 -26.37 -5.67 -6.17
N ARG A 436 -27.35 -6.56 -6.17
CA ARG A 436 -27.41 -7.69 -5.22
C ARG A 436 -26.19 -8.60 -5.28
N TYR A 437 -25.56 -8.73 -6.45
CA TYR A 437 -24.34 -9.52 -6.64
C TYR A 437 -23.16 -9.04 -5.78
N LEU A 438 -23.17 -7.78 -5.31
CA LEU A 438 -22.16 -7.25 -4.39
C LEU A 438 -22.33 -7.75 -2.96
N PHE A 439 -23.49 -8.33 -2.62
CA PHE A 439 -23.84 -8.71 -1.27
C PHE A 439 -23.97 -10.23 -1.15
N VAL A 440 -23.20 -10.79 -0.24
CA VAL A 440 -23.14 -12.21 0.11
C VAL A 440 -23.88 -12.39 1.44
N PRO A 441 -25.12 -12.90 1.44
CA PRO A 441 -25.86 -13.11 2.67
C PRO A 441 -25.23 -14.25 3.50
N LEU A 442 -25.07 -14.00 4.80
CA LEU A 442 -24.68 -14.99 5.79
C LEU A 442 -25.96 -15.68 6.29
N PRO A 443 -26.09 -17.01 6.15
CA PRO A 443 -27.30 -17.71 6.57
C PRO A 443 -27.42 -17.74 8.10
N GLU A 444 -28.66 -17.68 8.61
CA GLU A 444 -28.94 -17.73 10.06
C GLU A 444 -28.33 -18.98 10.72
N SER A 445 -28.36 -20.11 10.01
CA SER A 445 -27.78 -21.38 10.49
C SER A 445 -26.26 -21.32 10.72
N ALA A 446 -25.57 -20.40 10.04
CA ALA A 446 -24.13 -20.23 10.21
C ALA A 446 -23.80 -19.18 11.29
N PHE A 447 -24.63 -18.14 11.41
CA PHE A 447 -24.40 -17.09 12.41
C PHE A 447 -25.69 -16.43 12.87
N ARG A 448 -25.93 -16.53 14.18
CA ARG A 448 -26.87 -15.72 14.92
C ARG A 448 -26.19 -15.25 16.19
N ASN A 449 -26.16 -13.94 16.41
CA ASN A 449 -25.51 -13.39 17.58
C ASN A 449 -26.34 -12.26 18.18
N ASP A 450 -26.77 -12.49 19.42
CA ASP A 450 -27.62 -11.57 20.18
C ASP A 450 -26.80 -10.70 21.16
N ILE A 451 -25.46 -10.73 21.09
CA ILE A 451 -24.57 -9.94 21.95
C ILE A 451 -24.58 -8.47 21.53
N SER A 452 -24.99 -7.58 22.45
CA SER A 452 -25.00 -6.13 22.25
C SER A 452 -23.81 -5.44 22.94
N SER A 453 -22.99 -4.69 22.17
CA SER A 453 -21.93 -3.88 22.78
C SER A 453 -22.47 -2.80 23.74
N THR A 454 -23.73 -2.39 23.59
CA THR A 454 -24.37 -1.44 24.52
C THR A 454 -24.65 -2.08 25.87
N GLU A 455 -25.13 -3.32 25.88
CA GLU A 455 -25.39 -4.07 27.11
C GLU A 455 -24.08 -4.39 27.84
N ILE A 456 -23.02 -4.76 27.11
CA ILE A 456 -21.69 -4.96 27.69
C ILE A 456 -21.20 -3.67 28.36
N ARG A 457 -21.33 -2.51 27.71
CA ARG A 457 -20.94 -1.22 28.30
C ARG A 457 -21.76 -0.89 29.56
N GLN A 458 -23.05 -1.22 29.57
CA GLN A 458 -23.89 -1.02 30.76
C GLN A 458 -23.43 -1.92 31.92
N GLN A 459 -23.14 -3.20 31.65
CA GLN A 459 -22.63 -4.14 32.64
C GLN A 459 -21.25 -3.73 33.19
N MET A 460 -20.35 -3.24 32.32
CA MET A 460 -19.03 -2.73 32.70
C MET A 460 -19.08 -1.41 33.48
N ALA A 461 -20.15 -0.62 33.34
CA ALA A 461 -20.32 0.65 34.07
C ALA A 461 -20.97 0.46 35.45
N THR A 462 -21.59 -0.69 35.70
CA THR A 462 -22.18 -1.08 36.99
C THR A 462 -21.19 -1.77 37.94
N HIS A 463 -19.97 -2.04 37.48
CA HIS A 463 -18.83 -2.52 38.26
C HIS A 463 -17.75 -1.45 38.33
#